data_AF-A0AAJ1TDQ3-F1
#
_entry.id   AF-A0AAJ1TDQ3-F1
#
_cell.length_a   1.000
_cell.length_b   1.000
_cell.length_c   1.000
_cell.angle_alpha   90.00
_cell.angle_beta   90.00
_cell.angle_gamma   90.00
#
_symmetry.space_group_name_H-M   'P 1'
#
loop_
_entity.id
_entity.type
_entity.pdbx_description
1 polymer ?
#
loop_
_entity_poly.entity_id
_entity_poly.type
_entity_poly.pdbx_seq_one_letter_code
_entity_poly.pdbx_strand_id
1 'polypeptide(L)'
;MDKAIADELSRLRYHIKLMQHMVKSDEHMFFMSIIDYDINETQVKAIQNVMSAFSYRLKESTDKHFEQFHEDSKNDPDSILFQFGVDPKELYLDQAPSMEEFSKYVEKILPGSISPRYLLMGMKNQSIHTELCEYLLA
;
A
#
# COMPACT_ATOMS: atom_id res chain seq x y z
N MET A 1 -21.15 -22.84 6.25
CA MET A 1 -21.51 -21.53 5.66
C MET A 1 -22.91 -21.66 5.10
N ASP A 2 -23.81 -20.73 5.43
CA ASP A 2 -25.18 -20.73 4.92
C ASP A 2 -25.16 -20.61 3.39
N LYS A 3 -25.98 -21.40 2.70
CA LYS A 3 -26.09 -21.39 1.24
C LYS A 3 -26.49 -20.01 0.72
N ALA A 4 -27.38 -19.31 1.42
CA ALA A 4 -27.80 -17.97 1.04
C ALA A 4 -26.64 -16.97 1.06
N ILE A 5 -25.77 -17.06 2.08
CA ILE A 5 -24.58 -16.22 2.20
C ILE A 5 -23.58 -16.53 1.07
N ALA A 6 -23.37 -17.82 0.76
CA ALA A 6 -22.48 -18.22 -0.33
C ALA A 6 -22.96 -17.69 -1.69
N ASP A 7 -24.27 -17.77 -1.96
CA ASP A 7 -24.88 -17.27 -3.19
C ASP A 7 -24.75 -15.74 -3.30
N GLU A 8 -24.92 -15.02 -2.19
CA GLU A 8 -24.75 -13.56 -2.15
C GLU A 8 -23.30 -13.14 -2.41
N LEU A 9 -22.33 -13.79 -1.75
CA LEU A 9 -20.91 -13.55 -1.98
C LEU A 9 -20.52 -13.82 -3.44
N SER A 10 -21.05 -14.89 -4.04
CA SER A 10 -20.80 -15.19 -5.45
C SER A 10 -21.33 -14.10 -6.38
N ARG A 11 -22.53 -13.56 -6.11
CA ARG A 11 -23.08 -12.43 -6.89
C ARG A 11 -22.25 -11.17 -6.74
N LEU A 12 -21.81 -10.84 -5.52
CA LEU A 12 -20.97 -9.67 -5.26
C LEU A 12 -19.62 -9.77 -5.98
N ARG A 13 -18.95 -10.92 -5.91
CA ARG A 13 -17.69 -11.16 -6.64
C ARG A 13 -17.88 -11.03 -8.16
N TYR A 14 -19.02 -11.50 -8.68
CA TYR A 14 -19.32 -11.34 -10.11
C TYR A 14 -19.58 -9.88 -10.50
N HIS A 15 -20.33 -9.12 -9.70
CA HIS A 15 -20.52 -7.69 -9.93
C HIS A 15 -19.21 -6.90 -9.90
N ILE A 16 -18.29 -7.24 -8.99
CA ILE A 16 -16.94 -6.64 -8.96
C ILE A 16 -16.19 -6.90 -10.28
N LYS A 17 -16.20 -8.14 -10.78
CA LYS A 17 -15.58 -8.47 -12.08
C LYS A 17 -16.19 -7.68 -13.24
N LEU A 18 -17.51 -7.51 -13.25
CA LEU A 18 -18.18 -6.69 -14.27
C LEU A 18 -17.73 -5.22 -14.18
N MET A 19 -17.64 -4.66 -12.97
CA MET A 19 -17.13 -3.29 -12.77
C MET A 19 -15.67 -3.17 -13.23
N GLN A 20 -14.82 -4.15 -12.95
CA GLN A 20 -13.44 -4.19 -13.44
C GLN A 20 -13.36 -4.13 -14.97
N HIS A 21 -14.25 -4.81 -15.70
CA HIS A 21 -14.31 -4.73 -17.16
C HIS A 21 -14.77 -3.37 -17.70
N MET A 22 -15.49 -2.57 -16.92
CA MET A 22 -15.93 -1.23 -17.29
C MET A 22 -14.83 -0.18 -17.09
N VAL A 23 -13.89 -0.45 -16.19
CA VAL A 23 -12.77 0.43 -15.87
C VAL A 23 -11.62 0.14 -16.85
N LYS A 24 -10.97 1.19 -17.36
CA LYS A 24 -9.76 1.02 -18.17
C LYS A 24 -8.63 0.50 -17.28
N SER A 25 -8.27 -0.76 -17.45
CA SER A 25 -7.29 -1.46 -16.62
C SER A 25 -5.95 -0.74 -16.53
N ASP A 26 -5.50 -0.17 -17.64
CA ASP A 26 -4.16 0.40 -17.78
C ASP A 26 -4.00 1.71 -17.00
N GLU A 27 -5.09 2.45 -16.81
CA GLU A 27 -5.13 3.70 -16.03
C GLU A 27 -5.26 3.43 -14.52
N HIS A 28 -5.63 2.22 -14.12
CA HIS A 28 -5.97 1.86 -12.74
C HIS A 28 -5.23 0.63 -12.19
N MET A 29 -4.03 0.36 -12.70
CA MET A 29 -3.31 -0.89 -12.47
C MET A 29 -3.08 -1.23 -11.00
N PHE A 30 -2.81 -0.26 -10.11
CA PHE A 30 -2.63 -0.54 -8.68
C PHE A 30 -3.95 -0.97 -8.01
N PHE A 31 -5.07 -0.27 -8.26
CA PHE A 31 -6.37 -0.69 -7.70
C PHE A 31 -6.88 -2.00 -8.30
N MET A 32 -6.61 -2.26 -9.59
CA MET A 32 -6.93 -3.55 -10.20
C MET A 32 -6.15 -4.68 -9.52
N SER A 33 -4.87 -4.45 -9.22
CA SER A 33 -4.04 -5.40 -8.46
C SER A 33 -4.60 -5.67 -7.06
N ILE A 34 -5.08 -4.64 -6.35
CA ILE A 34 -5.72 -4.81 -5.03
C ILE A 34 -6.89 -5.79 -5.12
N ILE A 35 -7.74 -5.64 -6.14
CA ILE A 35 -8.91 -6.50 -6.33
C ILE A 35 -8.49 -7.92 -6.74
N ASP A 36 -7.57 -8.04 -7.71
CA ASP A 36 -7.17 -9.33 -8.28
C ASP A 36 -6.45 -10.22 -7.27
N TYR A 37 -5.69 -9.63 -6.35
CA TYR A 37 -5.00 -10.34 -5.28
C TYR A 37 -5.80 -10.43 -3.96
N ASP A 38 -7.08 -10.01 -3.95
CA ASP A 38 -7.97 -10.01 -2.77
C ASP A 38 -7.32 -9.29 -1.56
N ILE A 39 -6.59 -8.19 -1.83
CA ILE A 39 -5.92 -7.40 -0.80
C ILE A 39 -6.99 -6.64 -0.01
N ASN A 40 -7.01 -6.83 1.31
CA ASN A 40 -8.01 -6.19 2.15
C ASN A 40 -7.65 -4.73 2.50
N GLU A 41 -8.63 -3.99 3.02
CA GLU A 41 -8.47 -2.57 3.37
C GLU A 41 -7.34 -2.32 4.37
N THR A 42 -7.17 -3.19 5.38
CA THR A 42 -6.10 -3.07 6.37
C THR A 42 -4.72 -3.19 5.73
N GLN A 43 -4.55 -4.13 4.80
CA GLN A 43 -3.31 -4.31 4.05
C GLN A 43 -3.02 -3.10 3.13
N VAL A 44 -4.04 -2.57 2.46
CA VAL A 44 -3.89 -1.37 1.63
C VAL A 44 -3.44 -0.18 2.49
N LYS A 45 -4.10 0.06 3.62
CA LYS A 45 -3.72 1.15 4.54
C LYS A 45 -2.30 0.96 5.09
N ALA A 46 -1.91 -0.26 5.41
CA ALA A 46 -0.57 -0.55 5.93
C ALA A 46 0.51 -0.23 4.87
N ILE A 47 0.29 -0.62 3.62
CA ILE A 47 1.19 -0.25 2.51
C ILE A 47 1.21 1.26 2.28
N GLN A 48 0.07 1.94 2.37
CA GLN A 48 0.02 3.40 2.28
C GLN A 48 0.82 4.07 3.41
N ASN A 49 0.78 3.55 4.63
CA ASN A 49 1.58 4.06 5.75
C ASN A 49 3.09 3.89 5.47
N VAL A 50 3.50 2.74 4.93
CA VAL A 50 4.90 2.50 4.50
C VAL A 50 5.31 3.52 3.43
N MET A 51 4.51 3.69 2.38
CA MET A 51 4.79 4.65 1.31
C MET A 51 4.86 6.09 1.81
N SER A 52 3.98 6.46 2.76
CA SER A 52 3.96 7.77 3.39
C SER A 52 5.25 8.02 4.19
N ALA A 53 5.65 7.09 5.06
CA ALA A 53 6.88 7.20 5.84
C ALA A 53 8.15 7.22 4.96
N PHE A 54 8.18 6.41 3.90
CA PHE A 54 9.28 6.41 2.94
C PHE A 54 9.35 7.73 2.17
N SER A 55 8.19 8.29 1.80
CA SER A 55 8.12 9.59 1.14
C SER A 55 8.59 10.72 2.06
N TYR A 56 8.34 10.63 3.37
CA TYR A 56 8.87 11.55 4.37
C TYR A 56 10.40 11.49 4.42
N ARG A 57 10.97 10.27 4.52
CA ARG A 57 12.42 10.06 4.54
C ARG A 57 13.15 10.55 3.30
N LEU A 58 12.49 10.53 2.15
CA LEU A 58 13.06 11.01 0.89
C LEU A 58 12.97 12.54 0.74
N LYS A 59 12.03 13.20 1.44
CA LYS A 59 11.78 14.64 1.31
C LYS A 59 12.39 15.42 2.47
N GLU A 60 13.24 16.38 2.15
CA GLU A 60 13.53 17.50 3.05
C GLU A 60 12.33 18.47 3.04
N SER A 61 11.28 18.17 3.80
CA SER A 61 10.14 19.08 3.96
C SER A 61 10.40 20.03 5.12
N THR A 62 10.25 21.33 4.89
CA THR A 62 10.27 22.35 5.96
C THR A 62 8.87 22.64 6.52
N ASP A 63 7.87 21.85 6.13
CA ASP A 63 6.49 21.99 6.59
C ASP A 63 6.31 21.33 7.96
N LYS A 64 6.09 22.15 8.99
CA LYS A 64 5.88 21.69 10.37
C LYS A 64 4.65 20.80 10.53
N HIS A 65 3.59 21.01 9.74
CA HIS A 65 2.41 20.14 9.81
C HIS A 65 2.72 18.76 9.25
N PHE A 66 3.53 18.70 8.20
CA PHE A 66 4.02 17.46 7.63
C PHE A 66 4.92 16.72 8.63
N GLU A 67 5.88 17.41 9.25
CA GLU A 67 6.73 16.83 10.31
C GLU A 67 5.91 16.29 11.48
N GLN A 68 4.94 17.06 12.00
CA GLN A 68 4.10 16.63 13.12
C GLN A 68 3.27 15.40 12.77
N PHE A 69 2.65 15.36 11.59
CA PHE A 69 1.88 14.20 11.14
C PHE A 69 2.72 12.91 11.14
N HIS A 70 3.99 13.01 10.72
CA HIS A 70 4.90 11.87 10.68
C HIS A 70 5.42 11.48 12.08
N GLU A 71 5.65 12.45 12.98
CA GLU A 71 5.97 12.15 14.38
C GLU A 71 4.79 11.54 15.14
N ASP A 72 3.56 11.98 14.88
CA ASP A 72 2.36 11.35 15.45
C ASP A 72 2.20 9.91 14.93
N SER A 73 2.36 9.70 13.62
CA SER A 73 2.28 8.37 12.99
C SER A 73 3.37 7.42 13.49
N LYS A 74 4.57 7.93 13.76
CA LYS A 74 5.72 7.18 14.31
C LYS A 74 5.48 6.73 15.75
N ASN A 75 4.73 7.50 16.52
CA ASN A 75 4.48 7.25 17.94
C ASN A 75 3.07 6.73 18.23
N ASP A 76 2.28 6.44 17.18
CA ASP A 76 0.91 5.94 17.29
C ASP A 76 0.87 4.55 17.94
N PRO A 77 0.34 4.40 19.18
CA PRO A 77 0.24 3.12 19.86
C PRO A 77 -0.81 2.20 19.24
N ASP A 78 -1.75 2.74 18.46
CA ASP A 78 -2.86 2.01 17.84
C ASP A 78 -2.61 1.76 16.34
N SER A 79 -1.36 1.89 15.91
CA SER A 79 -0.99 1.75 14.50
C SER A 79 -1.38 0.39 13.94
N ILE A 80 -2.02 0.41 12.77
CA ILE A 80 -2.40 -0.80 12.03
C ILE A 80 -1.19 -1.68 11.65
N LEU A 81 0.01 -1.09 11.63
CA LEU A 81 1.26 -1.77 11.28
C LEU A 81 1.62 -2.86 12.29
N PHE A 82 1.19 -2.73 13.54
CA PHE A 82 1.40 -3.74 14.57
C PHE A 82 0.73 -5.08 14.22
N GLN A 83 -0.37 -5.07 13.45
CA GLN A 83 -1.04 -6.30 12.99
C GLN A 83 -0.16 -7.12 12.05
N PHE A 84 0.85 -6.50 11.44
CA PHE A 84 1.79 -7.13 10.51
C PHE A 84 3.19 -7.30 11.13
N GLY A 85 3.34 -7.10 12.44
CA GLY A 85 4.65 -7.17 13.10
C GLY A 85 5.64 -6.12 12.61
N VAL A 86 5.13 -4.92 12.33
CA VAL A 86 5.92 -3.74 11.95
C VAL A 86 5.73 -2.68 13.03
N ASP A 87 6.82 -2.30 13.69
CA ASP A 87 6.82 -1.13 14.58
C ASP A 87 6.91 0.13 13.70
N PRO A 88 5.98 1.10 13.82
CA PRO A 88 6.03 2.35 13.05
C PRO A 88 7.39 3.03 13.12
N LYS A 89 8.09 2.98 14.26
CA LYS A 89 9.41 3.59 14.43
C LYS A 89 10.46 3.05 13.48
N GLU A 90 10.35 1.79 13.07
CA GLU A 90 11.25 1.16 12.10
C GLU A 90 11.13 1.81 10.71
N LEU A 91 10.00 2.46 10.40
CA LEU A 91 9.78 3.13 9.12
C LEU A 91 10.43 4.52 9.04
N TYR A 92 10.72 5.16 10.18
CA TYR A 92 11.19 6.55 10.28
C TYR A 92 12.68 6.64 10.61
N LEU A 93 13.51 5.99 9.79
CA LEU A 93 14.98 6.04 9.89
C LEU A 93 15.55 7.30 9.24
N ASP A 94 16.67 7.80 9.77
CA ASP A 94 17.42 8.95 9.21
C ASP A 94 18.30 8.53 8.02
N GLN A 95 17.69 7.85 7.05
CA GLN A 95 18.33 7.44 5.80
C GLN A 95 17.27 7.27 4.71
N ALA A 96 17.65 7.45 3.45
CA ALA A 96 16.75 7.21 2.32
C ALA A 96 16.23 5.75 2.31
N PRO A 97 14.98 5.50 1.88
CA PRO A 97 14.45 4.15 1.75
C PRO A 97 15.15 3.36 0.64
N SER A 98 15.02 2.04 0.62
CA SER A 98 15.53 1.21 -0.49
C SER A 98 14.50 0.23 -1.02
N MET A 99 14.71 -0.26 -2.24
CA MET A 99 13.85 -1.27 -2.85
C MET A 99 13.86 -2.59 -2.05
N GLU A 100 15.01 -2.94 -1.47
CA GLU A 100 15.15 -4.11 -0.59
C GLU A 100 14.35 -3.94 0.70
N GLU A 101 14.37 -2.74 1.29
CA GLU A 101 13.59 -2.40 2.47
C GLU A 101 12.08 -2.45 2.16
N PHE A 102 11.66 -1.84 1.06
CA PHE A 102 10.27 -1.88 0.60
C PHE A 102 9.77 -3.32 0.39
N SER A 103 10.61 -4.17 -0.23
CA SER A 103 10.26 -5.57 -0.49
C SER A 103 9.98 -6.35 0.79
N LYS A 104 10.74 -6.10 1.86
CA LYS A 104 10.49 -6.72 3.18
C LYS A 104 9.12 -6.34 3.75
N TYR A 105 8.71 -5.08 3.60
CA TYR A 105 7.38 -4.65 4.06
C TYR A 105 6.25 -5.23 3.21
N VAL A 106 6.45 -5.32 1.89
CA VAL A 106 5.50 -6.00 1.00
C VAL A 106 5.33 -7.47 1.40
N GLU A 107 6.41 -8.20 1.66
CA GLU A 107 6.36 -9.60 2.10
C GLU A 107 5.67 -9.79 3.45
N LYS A 108 5.81 -8.83 4.38
CA LYS A 108 5.14 -8.87 5.68
C LYS A 108 3.64 -8.59 5.58
N ILE A 109 3.25 -7.64 4.73
CA ILE A 109 1.89 -7.06 4.73
C ILE A 109 1.00 -7.75 3.69
N LEU A 110 1.54 -8.06 2.52
CA LEU A 110 0.79 -8.51 1.36
C LEU A 110 0.96 -10.00 1.09
N PRO A 111 0.02 -10.63 0.36
CA PRO A 111 0.19 -12.00 -0.13
C PRO A 111 1.51 -12.19 -0.91
N GLY A 112 2.21 -13.30 -0.65
CA GLY A 112 3.54 -13.57 -1.23
C GLY A 112 3.62 -13.71 -2.75
N SER A 113 2.49 -13.68 -3.46
CA SER A 113 2.43 -13.66 -4.93
C SER A 113 2.63 -12.26 -5.53
N ILE A 114 2.60 -11.20 -4.70
CA ILE A 114 2.69 -9.82 -5.18
C ILE A 114 4.14 -9.43 -5.36
N SER A 115 4.47 -8.95 -6.55
CA SER A 115 5.78 -8.37 -6.83
C SER A 115 5.84 -6.91 -6.36
N PRO A 116 6.79 -6.55 -5.48
CA PRO A 116 7.00 -5.16 -5.05
C PRO A 116 7.23 -4.20 -6.22
N ARG A 117 7.95 -4.65 -7.26
CA ARG A 117 8.25 -3.83 -8.44
C ARG A 117 7.00 -3.50 -9.24
N TYR A 118 6.13 -4.49 -9.49
CA TYR A 118 4.87 -4.26 -10.19
C TYR A 118 3.93 -3.37 -9.38
N LEU A 119 3.94 -3.48 -8.04
CA LEU A 119 3.16 -2.61 -7.17
C LEU A 119 3.58 -1.14 -7.32
N LEU A 120 4.88 -0.85 -7.30
CA LEU A 120 5.43 0.50 -7.51
C LEU A 120 5.14 1.02 -8.92
N MET A 121 5.24 0.19 -9.95
CA MET A 121 4.87 0.58 -11.32
C MET A 121 3.39 0.95 -11.40
N GLY A 122 2.52 0.17 -10.76
CA GLY A 122 1.08 0.45 -10.68
C GLY A 122 0.79 1.77 -9.97
N MET A 123 1.42 2.01 -8.81
CA MET A 123 1.28 3.26 -8.05
C MET A 123 1.78 4.47 -8.86
N LYS A 124 2.95 4.35 -9.49
CA LYS A 124 3.52 5.39 -10.37
C LYS A 124 2.57 5.75 -11.51
N ASN A 125 2.03 4.76 -12.22
CA ASN A 125 1.11 4.98 -13.34
C ASN A 125 -0.18 5.70 -12.91
N GLN A 126 -0.51 5.65 -11.62
CA GLN A 126 -1.66 6.32 -11.03
C GLN A 126 -1.30 7.61 -10.27
N SER A 127 -0.08 8.11 -10.45
CA SER A 127 0.44 9.32 -9.78
C SER A 127 0.42 9.24 -8.25
N ILE A 128 0.52 8.03 -7.68
CA ILE A 128 0.61 7.80 -6.25
C ILE A 128 2.08 7.78 -5.86
N HIS A 129 2.51 8.73 -5.01
CA HIS A 129 3.90 8.87 -4.55
C HIS A 129 4.93 8.79 -5.69
N THR A 130 4.70 9.49 -6.81
CA THR A 130 5.48 9.36 -8.05
C THR A 130 6.99 9.47 -7.83
N GLU A 131 7.46 10.49 -7.12
CA GLU A 131 8.88 10.72 -6.84
C GLU A 131 9.53 9.54 -6.08
N LEU A 132 8.84 9.03 -5.07
CA LEU A 132 9.30 7.86 -4.31
C LEU A 132 9.29 6.60 -5.18
N CYS A 133 8.25 6.39 -5.98
CA CYS A 133 8.19 5.24 -6.87
C CYS A 133 9.32 5.28 -7.90
N GLU A 134 9.61 6.44 -8.48
CA GLU A 134 10.73 6.62 -9.41
C GLU A 134 12.08 6.37 -8.75
N TYR A 135 12.27 6.88 -7.53
CA TYR A 135 13.47 6.66 -6.74
C TYR A 135 13.71 5.17 -6.43
N LEU A 136 12.67 4.43 -6.00
CA LEU A 136 12.78 3.02 -5.66
C LEU A 136 12.89 2.10 -6.90
N LEU A 137 12.43 2.54 -8.06
CA LEU A 137 12.47 1.78 -9.32
C LEU A 137 13.77 1.99 -10.14
N ALA A 138 14.58 2.98 -9.77
CA ALA A 138 15.86 3.31 -10.39
C ALA A 138 16.93 2.24 -10.10
#